data_AF-A0A2W6TH59-F1
#
_entry.id   AF-A0A2W6TH59-F1
#
_cell.length_a   1.000
_cell.length_b   1.000
_cell.length_c   1.000
_cell.angle_alpha   90.00
_cell.angle_beta   90.00
_cell.angle_gamma   90.00
#
_symmetry.space_group_name_H-M   'P 1'
#
loop_
_entity.id
_entity.type
_entity.pdbx_description
1 polymer ?
#
loop_
_entity_poly.entity_id
_entity_poly.type
_entity_poly.pdbx_seq_one_letter_code
_entity_poly.pdbx_strand_id
1 'polypeptide(L)'
;MFEAHGWATNGRIISQIAPTKVVEAYGSVVSFEKAHADGRALNPMLDVEAAFKSDPPQVFLKSFHGFTPENWGFLGFTEAFARDKFVRESKPGALLIVAGTSKAPDPNERLRVLGMQQQTHIHGTKWDYLAPDRHDEERNDPNRVNGWIHGLKAIRAWKIPPEERPFVRDIFPETHNGGKNGTAIGAYGMQITFQEAQRFLRLPIFETDIYGGPVVEALLPGPAETVLKPSRPGPVSQSGYMVREAEGPKHLYILRLHGNEDSFLGYGAQGRVIIKIGFSVSPQTRRDAHNKALPACAFEWQIESSTYADERDPFPSSSHAMAGEQAMKDLLEQEGKSLGGEFFLANKSAIDRAWKAAIHAAENWKP
;
A
#
# COMPACT_ATOMS: atom_id res chain seq x y z
N MET A 1 -4.98 -9.73 23.57
CA MET A 1 -5.68 -10.62 24.53
C MET A 1 -6.08 -9.91 25.82
N PHE A 2 -5.19 -9.30 26.59
CA PHE A 2 -5.62 -8.70 27.87
C PHE A 2 -6.54 -7.49 27.67
N GLU A 3 -6.11 -6.56 26.81
CA GLU A 3 -6.86 -5.35 26.47
C GLU A 3 -8.29 -5.63 25.98
N ALA A 4 -8.46 -6.53 25.01
CA ALA A 4 -9.79 -6.82 24.48
C ALA A 4 -10.72 -7.60 25.44
N HIS A 5 -10.29 -7.89 26.68
CA HIS A 5 -11.13 -8.48 27.75
C HIS A 5 -11.20 -7.54 28.96
N GLY A 6 -10.63 -6.34 28.86
CA GLY A 6 -10.50 -5.43 30.00
C GLY A 6 -9.68 -6.00 31.15
N TRP A 7 -8.82 -6.99 30.88
CA TRP A 7 -8.02 -7.62 31.92
C TRP A 7 -6.81 -6.76 32.26
N ALA A 8 -6.67 -6.42 33.54
CA ALA A 8 -5.49 -5.74 34.04
C ALA A 8 -4.32 -6.72 34.20
N THR A 9 -3.10 -6.26 33.86
CA THR A 9 -1.87 -7.03 34.07
C THR A 9 -1.35 -6.91 35.50
N ASN A 10 -1.75 -5.86 36.24
CA ASN A 10 -1.33 -5.58 37.61
C ASN A 10 0.20 -5.70 37.82
N GLY A 11 0.99 -5.26 36.83
CA GLY A 11 2.46 -5.31 36.87
C GLY A 11 3.07 -6.69 36.65
N ARG A 12 2.29 -7.73 36.33
CA ARG A 12 2.77 -9.09 36.07
C ARG A 12 3.00 -9.34 34.59
N ILE A 13 3.91 -10.29 34.30
CA ILE A 13 4.21 -10.72 32.93
C ILE A 13 3.01 -11.48 32.37
N ILE A 14 2.52 -11.05 31.20
CA ILE A 14 1.30 -11.58 30.55
C ILE A 14 1.33 -13.12 30.42
N SER A 15 2.47 -13.70 30.03
CA SER A 15 2.61 -15.16 29.85
C SER A 15 2.36 -15.95 31.13
N GLN A 16 2.59 -15.36 32.31
CA GLN A 16 2.40 -16.01 33.61
C GLN A 16 0.94 -15.99 34.08
N ILE A 17 0.16 -14.98 33.65
CA ILE A 17 -1.20 -14.76 34.13
C ILE A 17 -2.28 -15.08 33.08
N ALA A 18 -1.90 -15.19 31.81
CA ALA A 18 -2.82 -15.49 30.72
C ALA A 18 -3.57 -16.81 30.90
N PRO A 19 -2.93 -17.96 31.22
CA PRO A 19 -3.65 -19.22 31.36
C PRO A 19 -4.69 -19.18 32.48
N THR A 20 -4.37 -18.57 33.63
CA THR A 20 -5.29 -18.43 34.76
C THR A 20 -6.50 -17.58 34.38
N LYS A 21 -6.28 -16.41 33.77
CA LYS A 21 -7.37 -15.52 33.32
C LYS A 21 -8.26 -16.18 32.26
N VAL A 22 -7.64 -16.96 31.38
CA VAL A 22 -8.32 -17.77 30.36
C VAL A 22 -9.21 -18.84 31.00
N VAL A 23 -8.68 -19.63 31.95
CA VAL A 23 -9.47 -20.65 32.65
C VAL A 23 -10.57 -20.03 33.51
N GLU A 24 -10.30 -18.93 34.20
CA GLU A 24 -11.31 -18.20 34.99
C GLU A 24 -12.51 -17.76 34.13
N ALA A 25 -12.27 -17.28 32.92
CA ALA A 25 -13.33 -16.75 32.05
C ALA A 25 -13.99 -17.79 31.14
N TYR A 26 -13.27 -18.85 30.74
CA TYR A 26 -13.73 -19.81 29.72
C TYR A 26 -13.82 -21.25 30.22
N GLY A 27 -13.46 -21.51 31.47
CA GLY A 27 -13.44 -22.84 32.09
C GLY A 27 -12.29 -23.74 31.63
N SER A 28 -11.72 -23.51 30.44
CA SER A 28 -10.52 -24.19 29.96
C SER A 28 -9.82 -23.40 28.85
N VAL A 29 -8.54 -23.73 28.60
CA VAL A 29 -7.79 -23.18 27.45
C VAL A 29 -8.40 -23.64 26.13
N VAL A 30 -8.85 -24.90 26.04
CA VAL A 30 -9.50 -25.45 24.83
C VAL A 30 -10.82 -24.73 24.53
N SER A 31 -11.61 -24.41 25.56
CA SER A 31 -12.84 -23.62 25.42
C SER A 31 -12.53 -22.19 24.98
N PHE A 32 -11.43 -21.61 25.46
CA PHE A 32 -10.96 -20.31 24.99
C PHE A 32 -10.52 -20.37 23.53
N GLU A 33 -9.69 -21.35 23.14
CA GLU A 33 -9.28 -21.54 21.75
C GLU A 33 -10.48 -21.75 20.83
N LYS A 34 -11.48 -22.55 21.23
CA LYS A 34 -12.71 -22.76 20.46
C LYS A 34 -13.59 -21.51 20.40
N ALA A 35 -13.73 -20.77 21.51
CA ALA A 35 -14.46 -19.51 21.55
C ALA A 35 -13.77 -18.38 20.77
N HIS A 36 -12.50 -18.56 20.43
CA HIS A 36 -11.67 -17.62 19.68
C HIS A 36 -11.14 -18.22 18.38
N ALA A 37 -11.67 -19.37 17.93
CA ALA A 37 -11.25 -20.01 16.69
C ALA A 37 -11.53 -19.11 15.49
N ASP A 38 -12.61 -18.34 15.59
CA ASP A 38 -12.98 -17.26 14.67
C ASP A 38 -12.65 -15.88 15.25
N GLY A 39 -11.68 -15.77 16.16
CA GLY A 39 -11.33 -14.53 16.85
C GLY A 39 -12.27 -14.06 17.97
N ARG A 40 -12.01 -12.87 18.56
CA ARG A 40 -12.88 -12.27 19.58
C ARG A 40 -14.15 -11.64 19.04
N ALA A 41 -15.17 -11.48 19.89
CA ALA A 41 -16.10 -10.38 19.71
C ALA A 41 -15.30 -9.07 19.49
N LEU A 42 -15.38 -8.53 18.27
CA LEU A 42 -14.73 -7.32 17.75
C LEU A 42 -13.28 -7.39 17.21
N ASN A 43 -12.56 -8.52 17.32
CA ASN A 43 -11.19 -8.64 16.76
C ASN A 43 -10.76 -10.09 16.37
N PRO A 44 -11.39 -10.71 15.37
CA PRO A 44 -10.76 -11.75 14.57
C PRO A 44 -9.68 -11.22 13.66
N MET A 45 -8.52 -11.85 13.73
CA MET A 45 -7.72 -12.06 12.53
C MET A 45 -8.48 -13.05 11.68
N LEU A 46 -9.43 -12.54 10.89
CA LEU A 46 -10.10 -13.36 9.89
C LEU A 46 -8.99 -13.85 8.94
N ASP A 47 -8.90 -15.17 8.75
CA ASP A 47 -7.99 -15.74 7.76
C ASP A 47 -8.36 -15.12 6.41
N VAL A 48 -7.41 -14.36 5.85
CA VAL A 48 -7.63 -13.57 4.65
C VAL A 48 -8.06 -14.49 3.49
N GLU A 49 -7.44 -15.65 3.37
CA GLU A 49 -7.77 -16.62 2.33
C GLU A 49 -9.18 -17.18 2.54
N ALA A 50 -9.55 -17.48 3.79
CA ALA A 50 -10.90 -17.91 4.12
C ALA A 50 -11.95 -16.80 3.85
N ALA A 51 -11.60 -15.53 4.03
CA ALA A 51 -12.48 -14.38 3.74
C ALA A 51 -12.90 -14.34 2.26
N PHE A 52 -11.92 -14.53 1.37
CA PHE A 52 -12.15 -14.52 -0.07
C PHE A 52 -12.83 -15.80 -0.55
N LYS A 53 -12.64 -16.91 0.15
CA LYS A 53 -13.20 -18.22 -0.21
C LYS A 53 -14.57 -18.51 0.38
N SER A 54 -15.05 -17.73 1.34
CA SER A 54 -16.39 -17.92 1.91
C SER A 54 -17.50 -17.56 0.93
N ASP A 55 -18.69 -18.13 1.13
CA ASP A 55 -19.89 -17.79 0.36
C ASP A 55 -21.03 -17.34 1.29
N PRO A 56 -21.41 -16.05 1.30
CA PRO A 56 -20.78 -14.96 0.55
C PRO A 56 -19.40 -14.57 1.11
N PRO A 57 -18.49 -14.00 0.30
CA PRO A 57 -17.16 -13.56 0.74
C PRO A 57 -17.23 -12.53 1.86
N GLN A 58 -16.37 -12.62 2.88
CA GLN A 58 -16.24 -11.58 3.92
C GLN A 58 -15.36 -10.41 3.44
N VAL A 59 -15.68 -9.92 2.24
CA VAL A 59 -14.94 -8.88 1.54
C VAL A 59 -15.93 -7.83 1.03
N PHE A 60 -15.60 -6.56 1.24
CA PHE A 60 -16.49 -5.44 0.99
C PHE A 60 -15.80 -4.40 0.10
N LEU A 61 -16.51 -3.85 -0.87
CA LEU A 61 -16.08 -2.74 -1.70
C LEU A 61 -16.56 -1.42 -1.10
N LYS A 62 -15.65 -0.45 -0.94
CA LYS A 62 -15.99 0.92 -0.50
C LYS A 62 -15.21 1.97 -1.26
N SER A 63 -15.84 3.11 -1.50
CA SER A 63 -15.25 4.21 -2.27
C SER A 63 -14.69 5.31 -1.38
N PHE A 64 -13.42 5.68 -1.58
CA PHE A 64 -12.70 6.72 -0.84
C PHE A 64 -12.28 7.87 -1.77
N HIS A 65 -12.01 9.04 -1.22
CA HIS A 65 -11.42 10.15 -1.98
C HIS A 65 -9.93 9.95 -2.25
N GLY A 66 -9.23 9.13 -1.47
CA GLY A 66 -7.86 8.71 -1.72
C GLY A 66 -7.49 7.56 -0.79
N PHE A 67 -6.36 6.89 -1.03
CA PHE A 67 -5.93 5.74 -0.24
C PHE A 67 -4.50 5.88 0.31
N THR A 68 -4.40 6.52 1.48
CA THR A 68 -3.16 6.77 2.22
C THR A 68 -3.20 6.13 3.63
N PRO A 69 -3.25 4.78 3.72
CA PRO A 69 -3.30 4.06 5.01
C PRO A 69 -2.21 4.47 6.00
N GLU A 70 -1.04 4.90 5.51
CA GLU A 70 0.09 5.40 6.29
C GLU A 70 -0.29 6.58 7.22
N ASN A 71 -1.25 7.40 6.81
CA ASN A 71 -1.73 8.56 7.57
C ASN A 71 -3.22 8.43 7.96
N TRP A 72 -3.90 7.39 7.47
CA TRP A 72 -5.34 7.16 7.61
C TRP A 72 -5.63 5.73 8.09
N GLY A 73 -5.44 5.49 9.39
CA GLY A 73 -5.48 4.18 10.04
C GLY A 73 -6.86 3.62 10.36
N PHE A 74 -7.91 4.05 9.66
CA PHE A 74 -9.29 3.67 9.95
C PHE A 74 -10.21 3.64 8.73
N LEU A 75 -11.28 2.88 8.86
CA LEU A 75 -12.47 2.98 8.02
C LEU A 75 -13.46 3.97 8.65
N GLY A 76 -13.70 5.10 7.98
CA GLY A 76 -14.56 6.17 8.48
C GLY A 76 -15.97 6.19 7.88
N PHE A 77 -16.95 6.60 8.69
CA PHE A 77 -18.34 6.80 8.31
C PHE A 77 -18.82 8.16 8.84
N THR A 78 -19.53 8.92 8.00
CA THR A 78 -20.12 10.20 8.44
C THR A 78 -21.26 9.95 9.42
N GLU A 79 -22.07 8.91 9.16
CA GLU A 79 -23.22 8.57 9.99
C GLU A 79 -22.96 7.30 10.80
N ALA A 80 -23.24 7.34 12.11
CA ALA A 80 -23.03 6.19 13.00
C ALA A 80 -23.82 4.96 12.54
N PHE A 81 -25.05 5.13 12.05
CA PHE A 81 -25.86 4.00 11.58
C PHE A 81 -25.22 3.25 10.40
N ALA A 82 -24.45 3.95 9.55
CA ALA A 82 -23.77 3.34 8.42
C ALA A 82 -22.60 2.46 8.89
N ARG A 83 -21.85 2.93 9.90
CA ARG A 83 -20.84 2.11 10.59
C ARG A 83 -21.49 0.88 11.22
N ASP A 84 -22.58 1.06 11.95
CA ASP A 84 -23.23 -0.03 12.68
C ASP A 84 -23.84 -1.05 11.72
N LYS A 85 -24.30 -0.62 10.55
CA LYS A 85 -24.70 -1.51 9.46
C LYS A 85 -23.53 -2.37 8.99
N PHE A 86 -22.38 -1.77 8.69
CA PHE A 86 -21.18 -2.51 8.30
C PHE A 86 -20.77 -3.53 9.37
N VAL A 87 -20.78 -3.15 10.64
CA VAL A 87 -20.45 -4.05 11.76
C VAL A 87 -21.44 -5.22 11.86
N ARG A 88 -22.74 -5.00 11.61
CA ARG A 88 -23.75 -6.09 11.60
C ARG A 88 -23.60 -7.04 10.42
N GLU A 89 -23.18 -6.53 9.26
CA GLU A 89 -23.10 -7.29 8.01
C GLU A 89 -21.74 -7.97 7.81
N SER A 90 -20.72 -7.54 8.55
CA SER A 90 -19.36 -8.08 8.47
C SER A 90 -18.98 -8.87 9.72
N LYS A 91 -17.96 -9.71 9.58
CA LYS A 91 -17.23 -10.27 10.73
C LYS A 91 -16.04 -9.37 11.06
N PRO A 92 -15.58 -9.32 12.32
CA PRO A 92 -14.34 -8.59 12.59
C PRO A 92 -13.17 -9.23 11.83
N GLY A 93 -12.19 -8.42 11.44
CA GLY A 93 -11.17 -8.84 10.47
C GLY A 93 -11.64 -8.82 9.02
N ALA A 94 -12.86 -8.34 8.74
CA ALA A 94 -13.37 -8.16 7.40
C ALA A 94 -12.42 -7.35 6.52
N LEU A 95 -12.40 -7.72 5.25
CA LEU A 95 -11.54 -7.11 4.26
C LEU A 95 -12.32 -6.04 3.50
N LEU A 96 -11.72 -4.86 3.41
CA LEU A 96 -12.30 -3.73 2.72
C LEU A 96 -11.43 -3.41 1.51
N ILE A 97 -11.91 -3.70 0.32
CA ILE A 97 -11.31 -3.24 -0.92
C ILE A 97 -11.70 -1.78 -1.14
N VAL A 98 -10.68 -0.95 -1.37
CA VAL A 98 -10.83 0.49 -1.52
C VAL A 98 -10.75 0.86 -2.99
N ALA A 99 -11.79 1.55 -3.48
CA ALA A 99 -11.83 2.15 -4.80
C ALA A 99 -11.85 3.69 -4.72
N GLY A 100 -11.25 4.38 -5.68
CA GLY A 100 -11.34 5.83 -5.76
C GLY A 100 -12.71 6.28 -6.24
N THR A 101 -13.28 7.32 -5.61
CA THR A 101 -14.51 7.96 -6.10
C THR A 101 -14.27 8.63 -7.46
N SER A 102 -15.34 8.96 -8.20
CA SER A 102 -15.24 9.80 -9.41
C SER A 102 -14.69 11.21 -9.14
N LYS A 103 -14.67 11.62 -7.87
CA LYS A 103 -14.17 12.91 -7.39
C LYS A 103 -12.91 12.75 -6.53
N ALA A 104 -12.13 11.69 -6.73
CA ALA A 104 -10.82 11.57 -6.09
C ALA A 104 -9.95 12.78 -6.49
N PRO A 105 -9.23 13.43 -5.55
CA PRO A 105 -8.36 14.57 -5.86
C PRO A 105 -7.32 14.21 -6.90
N ASP A 106 -6.69 13.03 -6.78
CA ASP A 106 -5.81 12.48 -7.81
C ASP A 106 -6.66 11.94 -8.98
N PRO A 107 -6.54 12.53 -10.19
CA PRO A 107 -7.23 12.03 -11.38
C PRO A 107 -6.91 10.57 -11.72
N ASN A 108 -5.70 10.09 -11.41
CA ASN A 108 -5.27 8.72 -11.69
C ASN A 108 -5.92 7.69 -10.76
N GLU A 109 -6.51 8.13 -9.64
CA GLU A 109 -7.22 7.25 -8.70
C GLU A 109 -8.71 7.14 -8.99
N ARG A 110 -9.27 8.02 -9.82
CA ARG A 110 -10.71 8.11 -10.05
C ARG A 110 -11.26 6.83 -10.66
N LEU A 111 -12.22 6.23 -9.97
CA LEU A 111 -12.87 4.96 -10.35
C LEU A 111 -11.88 3.79 -10.52
N ARG A 112 -10.70 3.85 -9.90
CA ARG A 112 -9.72 2.77 -9.88
C ARG A 112 -9.77 1.99 -8.57
N VAL A 113 -9.35 0.74 -8.59
CA VAL A 113 -9.12 -0.05 -7.38
C VAL A 113 -7.75 0.33 -6.82
N LEU A 114 -7.70 0.80 -5.58
CA LEU A 114 -6.48 1.39 -4.99
C LEU A 114 -5.73 0.40 -4.10
N GLY A 115 -6.47 -0.52 -3.47
CA GLY A 115 -5.91 -1.47 -2.54
C GLY A 115 -6.96 -2.08 -1.62
N MET A 116 -6.52 -2.55 -0.46
CA MET A 116 -7.36 -3.22 0.53
C MET A 116 -6.89 -2.90 1.95
N GLN A 117 -7.81 -2.91 2.91
CA GLN A 117 -7.52 -2.82 4.34
C GLN A 117 -8.18 -3.97 5.08
N GLN A 118 -7.54 -4.43 6.16
CA GLN A 118 -8.16 -5.33 7.12
C GLN A 118 -8.73 -4.51 8.28
N GLN A 119 -10.03 -4.66 8.53
CA GLN A 119 -10.79 -3.85 9.48
C GLN A 119 -11.12 -4.64 10.74
N THR A 120 -10.93 -4.00 11.90
CA THR A 120 -11.49 -4.50 13.16
C THR A 120 -12.92 -3.99 13.33
N HIS A 121 -13.60 -4.42 14.40
CA HIS A 121 -14.82 -3.73 14.87
C HIS A 121 -14.54 -2.90 16.14
N ILE A 122 -13.29 -2.51 16.37
CA ILE A 122 -12.94 -1.58 17.44
C ILE A 122 -13.39 -0.19 17.03
N HIS A 123 -14.40 0.32 17.73
CA HIS A 123 -14.93 1.66 17.52
C HIS A 123 -13.92 2.73 17.95
N GLY A 124 -13.97 3.87 17.27
CA GLY A 124 -13.37 5.11 17.71
C GLY A 124 -13.90 6.26 16.88
N THR A 125 -13.23 7.39 17.00
CA THR A 125 -13.45 8.56 16.15
C THR A 125 -12.35 8.66 15.10
N LYS A 126 -12.58 9.47 14.07
CA LYS A 126 -11.54 9.87 13.11
C LYS A 126 -10.25 10.29 13.82
N TRP A 127 -10.36 11.05 14.90
CA TRP A 127 -9.21 11.66 15.58
C TRP A 127 -8.34 10.65 16.33
N ASP A 128 -8.90 9.49 16.71
CA ASP A 128 -8.15 8.43 17.39
C ASP A 128 -7.20 7.69 16.44
N TYR A 129 -7.51 7.70 15.14
CA TYR A 129 -6.86 6.86 14.12
C TYR A 129 -6.34 7.62 12.91
N LEU A 130 -6.42 8.96 12.93
CA LEU A 130 -5.84 9.84 11.93
C LEU A 130 -4.45 10.30 12.42
N ALA A 131 -3.47 10.28 11.52
CA ALA A 131 -2.12 10.72 11.85
C ALA A 131 -2.09 12.22 12.26
N PRO A 132 -1.29 12.62 13.27
CA PRO A 132 -1.38 13.95 13.86
C PRO A 132 -1.06 15.08 12.87
N ASP A 133 -0.18 14.82 11.90
CA ASP A 133 0.18 15.73 10.81
C ASP A 133 -1.00 16.12 9.92
N ARG A 134 -2.07 15.30 9.88
CA ARG A 134 -3.29 15.56 9.12
C ARG A 134 -4.36 16.30 9.91
N HIS A 135 -4.22 16.43 11.24
CA HIS A 135 -5.29 16.97 12.09
C HIS A 135 -5.61 18.42 11.75
N ASP A 136 -4.59 19.25 11.55
CA ASP A 136 -4.79 20.68 11.28
C ASP A 136 -5.51 20.90 9.94
N GLU A 137 -5.05 20.22 8.87
CA GLU A 137 -5.71 20.29 7.57
C GLU A 137 -7.18 19.87 7.65
N GLU A 138 -7.48 18.77 8.33
CA GLU A 138 -8.83 18.21 8.47
C GLU A 138 -9.74 19.06 9.37
N ARG A 139 -9.20 19.70 10.41
CA ARG A 139 -9.97 20.59 11.31
C ARG A 139 -10.29 21.93 10.68
N ASN A 140 -9.40 22.43 9.82
CA ASN A 140 -9.57 23.72 9.17
C ASN A 140 -10.53 23.68 7.97
N ASP A 141 -10.95 22.49 7.53
CA ASP A 141 -11.95 22.33 6.47
C ASP A 141 -13.34 22.03 7.06
N PRO A 142 -14.30 22.97 6.94
CA PRO A 142 -15.65 22.81 7.48
C PRO A 142 -16.41 21.58 6.94
N ASN A 143 -16.09 21.13 5.72
CA ASN A 143 -16.74 19.97 5.11
C ASN A 143 -16.14 18.65 5.58
N ARG A 144 -14.86 18.67 6.00
CA ARG A 144 -14.16 17.46 6.43
C ARG A 144 -14.14 17.29 7.93
N VAL A 145 -14.16 18.35 8.73
CA VAL A 145 -14.02 18.28 10.20
C VAL A 145 -14.99 17.29 10.85
N ASN A 146 -16.26 17.29 10.45
CA ASN A 146 -17.28 16.35 10.91
C ASN A 146 -17.50 15.17 9.96
N GLY A 147 -16.89 15.19 8.78
CA GLY A 147 -16.92 14.09 7.82
C GLY A 147 -16.18 12.87 8.35
N TRP A 148 -16.77 11.69 8.12
CA TRP A 148 -16.19 10.39 8.46
C TRP A 148 -15.81 10.22 9.94
N ILE A 149 -16.50 10.93 10.85
CA ILE A 149 -16.13 11.00 12.26
C ILE A 149 -16.22 9.66 12.99
N HIS A 150 -17.09 8.74 12.56
CA HIS A 150 -17.25 7.43 13.19
C HIS A 150 -16.31 6.42 12.56
N GLY A 151 -15.27 6.02 13.29
CA GLY A 151 -14.20 5.16 12.79
C GLY A 151 -14.26 3.72 13.29
N LEU A 152 -13.78 2.81 12.45
CA LEU A 152 -13.35 1.46 12.83
C LEU A 152 -11.83 1.37 12.61
N LYS A 153 -11.10 0.86 13.61
CA LYS A 153 -9.64 0.73 13.51
C LYS A 153 -9.25 -0.26 12.42
N ALA A 154 -8.36 0.16 11.53
CA ALA A 154 -7.73 -0.71 10.54
C ALA A 154 -6.39 -1.24 11.10
N ILE A 155 -6.02 -2.47 10.73
CA ILE A 155 -4.84 -3.16 11.32
C ILE A 155 -3.78 -3.56 10.30
N ARG A 156 -4.15 -3.69 9.02
CA ARG A 156 -3.25 -3.99 7.90
C ARG A 156 -3.77 -3.30 6.64
N ALA A 157 -2.88 -2.98 5.72
CA ALA A 157 -3.22 -2.42 4.43
C ALA A 157 -2.34 -2.96 3.32
N TRP A 158 -2.90 -3.05 2.13
CA TRP A 158 -2.19 -3.41 0.91
C TRP A 158 -2.55 -2.44 -0.19
N LYS A 159 -1.57 -2.02 -0.99
CA LYS A 159 -1.75 -1.13 -2.15
C LYS A 159 -1.58 -1.91 -3.44
N ILE A 160 -2.32 -1.51 -4.47
CA ILE A 160 -2.02 -1.89 -5.86
C ILE A 160 -1.04 -0.85 -6.41
N PRO A 161 0.06 -1.26 -7.07
CA PRO A 161 0.97 -0.35 -7.76
C PRO A 161 0.19 0.64 -8.63
N PRO A 162 0.44 1.96 -8.53
CA PRO A 162 -0.30 2.99 -9.26
C PRO A 162 -0.50 2.68 -10.75
N GLU A 163 0.54 2.14 -11.38
CA GLU A 163 0.62 1.79 -12.79
C GLU A 163 -0.31 0.63 -13.17
N GLU A 164 -0.62 -0.26 -12.22
CA GLU A 164 -1.38 -1.49 -12.43
C GLU A 164 -2.82 -1.42 -11.92
N ARG A 165 -3.27 -0.23 -11.48
CA ARG A 165 -4.61 -0.05 -10.90
C ARG A 165 -5.70 -0.25 -11.96
N PRO A 166 -6.55 -1.28 -11.87
CA PRO A 166 -7.64 -1.48 -12.83
C PRO A 166 -8.83 -0.56 -12.52
N PHE A 167 -9.73 -0.35 -13.48
CA PHE A 167 -11.01 0.30 -13.17
C PHE A 167 -11.89 -0.59 -12.31
N VAL A 168 -12.59 0.04 -11.36
CA VAL A 168 -13.50 -0.64 -10.42
C VAL A 168 -14.57 -1.45 -11.14
N ARG A 169 -15.08 -0.95 -12.28
CA ARG A 169 -16.12 -1.63 -13.07
C ARG A 169 -15.65 -2.93 -13.74
N ASP A 170 -14.35 -3.08 -13.98
CA ASP A 170 -13.79 -4.24 -14.67
C ASP A 170 -13.58 -5.40 -13.67
N ILE A 171 -13.21 -5.05 -12.44
CA ILE A 171 -12.99 -6.01 -11.35
C ILE A 171 -14.29 -6.34 -10.62
N PHE A 172 -15.16 -5.34 -10.40
CA PHE A 172 -16.40 -5.46 -9.62
C PHE A 172 -17.65 -5.09 -10.44
N PRO A 173 -17.92 -5.72 -11.60
CA PRO A 173 -19.03 -5.31 -12.47
C PRO A 173 -20.42 -5.46 -11.82
N GLU A 174 -20.61 -6.45 -10.96
CA GLU A 174 -21.89 -6.77 -10.32
C GLU A 174 -22.13 -5.84 -9.13
N THR A 175 -21.14 -5.71 -8.25
CA THR A 175 -21.23 -4.85 -7.07
C THR A 175 -21.25 -3.37 -7.46
N HIS A 176 -20.43 -2.95 -8.43
CA HIS A 176 -20.42 -1.57 -8.91
C HIS A 176 -21.66 -1.23 -9.76
N ASN A 177 -22.20 -2.21 -10.51
CA ASN A 177 -23.40 -2.08 -11.33
C ASN A 177 -23.41 -0.82 -12.22
N GLY A 178 -22.32 -0.61 -12.97
CA GLY A 178 -22.18 0.57 -13.84
C GLY A 178 -22.24 1.92 -13.12
N GLY A 179 -21.97 1.96 -11.81
CA GLY A 179 -22.00 3.15 -10.97
C GLY A 179 -23.33 3.39 -10.25
N LYS A 180 -24.38 2.60 -10.55
CA LYS A 180 -25.70 2.73 -9.90
C LYS A 180 -25.62 2.53 -8.37
N ASN A 181 -24.66 1.74 -7.92
CA ASN A 181 -24.43 1.46 -6.50
C ASN A 181 -23.45 2.44 -5.84
N GLY A 182 -22.99 3.50 -6.51
CA GLY A 182 -21.94 4.40 -6.02
C GLY A 182 -22.25 5.03 -4.65
N THR A 183 -23.48 5.46 -4.41
CA THR A 183 -23.91 6.01 -3.11
C THR A 183 -23.83 4.96 -1.99
N ALA A 184 -24.30 3.74 -2.27
CA ALA A 184 -24.26 2.63 -1.32
C ALA A 184 -22.82 2.22 -0.97
N ILE A 185 -21.99 2.06 -2.00
CA ILE A 185 -20.57 1.75 -1.89
C ILE A 185 -19.85 2.83 -1.08
N GLY A 186 -20.11 4.13 -1.34
CA GLY A 186 -19.50 5.22 -0.57
C GLY A 186 -19.98 5.26 0.88
N ALA A 187 -21.29 5.20 1.12
CA ALA A 187 -21.89 5.41 2.43
C ALA A 187 -21.56 4.28 3.42
N TYR A 188 -21.86 3.02 3.08
CA TYR A 188 -21.71 1.89 4.01
C TYR A 188 -20.78 0.77 3.50
N GLY A 189 -20.45 0.75 2.20
CA GLY A 189 -19.67 -0.33 1.58
C GLY A 189 -20.56 -1.54 1.28
N MET A 190 -20.24 -2.30 0.23
CA MET A 190 -21.07 -3.42 -0.22
C MET A 190 -20.27 -4.72 -0.28
N GLN A 191 -20.86 -5.82 0.16
CA GLN A 191 -20.25 -7.14 0.04
C GLN A 191 -20.11 -7.52 -1.44
N ILE A 192 -18.93 -7.99 -1.83
CA ILE A 192 -18.65 -8.40 -3.21
C ILE A 192 -19.08 -9.84 -3.47
N THR A 193 -19.24 -10.20 -4.74
CA THR A 193 -19.55 -11.58 -5.10
C THR A 193 -18.29 -12.44 -5.11
N PHE A 194 -18.48 -13.77 -5.00
CA PHE A 194 -17.35 -14.71 -5.03
C PHE A 194 -16.51 -14.57 -6.31
N GLN A 195 -17.14 -14.34 -7.46
CA GLN A 195 -16.41 -14.17 -8.72
C GLN A 195 -15.55 -12.90 -8.73
N GLU A 196 -16.06 -11.81 -8.19
CA GLU A 196 -15.32 -10.55 -8.06
C GLU A 196 -14.15 -10.69 -7.08
N ALA A 197 -14.36 -11.41 -5.96
CA ALA A 197 -13.31 -11.78 -5.02
C ALA A 197 -12.15 -12.53 -5.73
N GLN A 198 -12.46 -13.51 -6.58
CA GLN A 198 -11.45 -14.24 -7.36
C GLN A 198 -10.71 -13.35 -8.37
N ARG A 199 -11.37 -12.34 -8.95
CA ARG A 199 -10.69 -11.37 -9.84
C ARG A 199 -9.70 -10.51 -9.07
N PHE A 200 -10.08 -10.03 -7.89
CA PHE A 200 -9.19 -9.23 -7.04
C PHE A 200 -7.95 -10.01 -6.61
N LEU A 201 -8.08 -11.30 -6.29
CA LEU A 201 -6.93 -12.15 -5.87
C LEU A 201 -5.81 -12.27 -6.90
N ARG A 202 -6.09 -11.97 -8.19
CA ARG A 202 -5.11 -11.98 -9.28
C ARG A 202 -4.34 -10.68 -9.42
N LEU A 203 -4.79 -9.61 -8.77
CA LEU A 203 -4.15 -8.31 -8.87
C LEU A 203 -2.82 -8.29 -8.11
N PRO A 204 -1.83 -7.54 -8.61
CA PRO A 204 -0.59 -7.32 -7.90
C PRO A 204 -0.85 -6.36 -6.74
N ILE A 205 -0.49 -6.77 -5.53
CA ILE A 205 -0.55 -5.93 -4.33
C ILE A 205 0.77 -6.03 -3.57
N PHE A 206 1.01 -5.07 -2.71
CA PHE A 206 2.07 -5.13 -1.70
C PHE A 206 1.53 -4.62 -0.37
N GLU A 207 2.00 -5.22 0.73
CA GLU A 207 1.65 -4.76 2.07
C GLU A 207 2.35 -3.42 2.35
N THR A 208 1.64 -2.51 3.00
CA THR A 208 2.11 -1.17 3.30
C THR A 208 1.81 -0.80 4.74
N ASP A 209 2.55 0.17 5.26
CA ASP A 209 2.32 0.69 6.61
C ASP A 209 0.90 1.25 6.75
N ILE A 210 0.36 1.09 7.96
CA ILE A 210 -0.91 1.68 8.35
C ILE A 210 -0.72 2.43 9.67
N TYR A 211 -1.29 3.63 9.75
CA TYR A 211 -1.18 4.44 10.96
C TYR A 211 -1.74 3.69 12.18
N GLY A 212 -0.94 3.58 13.25
CA GLY A 212 -1.32 2.86 14.47
C GLY A 212 -1.25 1.33 14.36
N GLY A 213 -0.69 0.79 13.27
CA GLY A 213 -0.38 -0.62 13.06
C GLY A 213 1.11 -0.97 13.26
N PRO A 214 1.48 -2.26 13.15
CA PRO A 214 2.88 -2.67 13.17
C PRO A 214 3.61 -2.20 11.90
N VAL A 215 4.90 -1.89 12.01
CA VAL A 215 5.75 -1.54 10.85
C VAL A 215 5.90 -2.77 9.96
N VAL A 216 5.74 -2.57 8.65
CA VAL A 216 5.86 -3.63 7.66
C VAL A 216 7.20 -3.50 6.95
N GLU A 217 7.95 -4.60 6.81
CA GLU A 217 9.07 -4.63 5.88
C GLU A 217 8.52 -4.63 4.45
N ALA A 218 8.89 -3.62 3.65
CA ALA A 218 8.38 -3.45 2.30
C ALA A 218 8.54 -4.72 1.46
N LEU A 219 7.42 -5.40 1.20
CA LEU A 219 7.38 -6.56 0.32
C LEU A 219 7.27 -6.10 -1.13
N LEU A 220 7.93 -6.83 -2.03
CA LEU A 220 7.79 -6.63 -3.46
C LEU A 220 6.33 -6.89 -3.88
N PRO A 221 5.77 -6.13 -4.82
CA PRO A 221 4.46 -6.41 -5.38
C PRO A 221 4.37 -7.82 -5.95
N GLY A 222 3.26 -8.49 -5.69
CA GLY A 222 2.96 -9.81 -6.22
C GLY A 222 1.47 -10.12 -6.16
N PRO A 223 1.01 -11.24 -6.74
CA PRO A 223 -0.40 -11.60 -6.72
C PRO A 223 -0.96 -11.62 -5.30
N ALA A 224 -2.15 -11.05 -5.11
CA ALA A 224 -2.79 -10.98 -3.80
C ALA A 224 -2.94 -12.36 -3.13
N GLU A 225 -3.23 -13.41 -3.89
CA GLU A 225 -3.25 -14.79 -3.37
C GLU A 225 -1.94 -15.19 -2.64
N THR A 226 -0.78 -14.69 -3.08
CA THR A 226 0.51 -14.99 -2.48
C THR A 226 0.83 -14.04 -1.33
N VAL A 227 0.60 -12.75 -1.52
CA VAL A 227 0.96 -11.68 -0.56
C VAL A 227 0.09 -11.74 0.71
N LEU A 228 -1.15 -12.23 0.58
CA LEU A 228 -2.11 -12.28 1.69
C LEU A 228 -1.92 -13.47 2.62
N LYS A 229 -1.06 -14.44 2.27
CA LYS A 229 -0.74 -15.56 3.16
C LYS A 229 -0.10 -15.04 4.44
N PRO A 230 -0.40 -15.62 5.62
CA PRO A 230 0.18 -15.16 6.88
C PRO A 230 1.71 -15.18 6.81
N SER A 231 2.35 -14.01 6.87
CA SER A 231 3.78 -13.93 7.14
C SER A 231 4.01 -14.36 8.60
N ARG A 232 5.14 -15.03 8.84
CA ARG A 232 5.51 -15.62 10.13
C ARG A 232 5.36 -14.61 11.29
N PRO A 233 5.00 -15.07 12.50
CA PRO A 233 4.79 -14.17 13.63
C PRO A 233 6.09 -13.50 14.10
N GLY A 234 6.06 -12.17 14.22
CA GLY A 234 6.85 -11.38 15.17
C GLY A 234 8.33 -11.10 14.82
N PRO A 235 8.90 -10.05 15.45
CA PRO A 235 10.10 -9.37 14.97
C PRO A 235 11.35 -10.06 15.50
N VAL A 236 12.12 -10.71 14.63
CA VAL A 236 13.59 -10.55 14.50
C VAL A 236 13.97 -11.23 13.18
N SER A 237 14.59 -10.50 12.26
CA SER A 237 15.27 -11.14 11.13
C SER A 237 16.48 -11.92 11.67
N GLN A 238 16.27 -13.20 12.03
CA GLN A 238 17.34 -14.10 12.52
C GLN A 238 18.12 -14.77 11.40
N SER A 239 17.85 -14.40 10.15
CA SER A 239 18.67 -14.77 9.00
C SER A 239 18.66 -13.62 8.02
N GLY A 240 19.84 -13.27 7.48
CA GLY A 240 19.92 -12.36 6.34
C GLY A 240 19.03 -12.90 5.23
N TYR A 241 17.98 -12.15 4.88
CA TYR A 241 17.14 -12.47 3.75
C TYR A 241 17.68 -11.71 2.55
N MET A 242 17.92 -12.43 1.46
CA MET A 242 18.35 -11.83 0.20
C MET A 242 17.09 -11.38 -0.54
N VAL A 243 16.82 -10.08 -0.57
CA VAL A 243 15.78 -9.52 -1.43
C VAL A 243 16.32 -9.50 -2.84
N ARG A 244 15.82 -10.41 -3.69
CA ARG A 244 15.98 -10.30 -5.14
C ARG A 244 14.73 -9.61 -5.68
N GLU A 245 14.92 -8.69 -6.60
CA GLU A 245 13.80 -8.07 -7.28
C GLU A 245 12.95 -9.14 -7.98
N ALA A 246 11.62 -9.05 -7.84
CA ALA A 246 10.70 -10.06 -8.37
C ALA A 246 10.81 -10.12 -9.89
N GLU A 247 10.97 -11.31 -10.45
CA GLU A 247 10.96 -11.50 -11.92
C GLU A 247 9.58 -11.16 -12.49
N GLY A 248 9.54 -10.56 -13.69
CA GLY A 248 8.31 -10.17 -14.36
C GLY A 248 8.45 -8.85 -15.12
N PRO A 249 7.33 -8.29 -15.62
CA PRO A 249 7.38 -7.06 -16.40
C PRO A 249 7.95 -5.87 -15.62
N LYS A 250 8.77 -5.04 -16.28
CA LYS A 250 9.48 -3.90 -15.66
C LYS A 250 9.40 -2.63 -16.49
N HIS A 251 9.24 -1.51 -15.81
CA HIS A 251 9.46 -0.19 -16.38
C HIS A 251 10.89 0.29 -16.10
N LEU A 252 11.53 0.90 -17.10
CA LEU A 252 12.74 1.69 -16.90
C LEU A 252 12.36 3.06 -16.33
N TYR A 253 13.26 3.68 -15.58
CA TYR A 253 13.10 5.04 -15.11
C TYR A 253 14.43 5.80 -14.93
N ILE A 254 14.31 7.13 -14.95
CA ILE A 254 15.29 8.10 -14.48
C ILE A 254 14.59 8.97 -13.44
N LEU A 255 15.08 8.95 -12.21
CA LEU A 255 14.70 9.92 -11.18
C LEU A 255 15.70 11.07 -11.18
N ARG A 256 15.21 12.30 -11.01
CA ARG A 256 16.02 13.49 -10.80
C ARG A 256 15.85 13.96 -9.36
N LEU A 257 16.95 14.30 -8.71
CA LEU A 257 16.90 15.00 -7.42
C LEU A 257 16.69 16.49 -7.68
N HIS A 258 15.59 17.02 -7.18
CA HIS A 258 15.30 18.45 -7.15
C HIS A 258 15.79 19.05 -5.83
N GLY A 259 16.31 20.27 -5.88
CA GLY A 259 16.93 20.97 -4.77
C GLY A 259 18.15 21.76 -5.24
N ASN A 260 18.99 22.23 -4.32
CA ASN A 260 20.26 22.87 -4.69
C ASN A 260 21.35 21.80 -4.82
N GLU A 261 21.69 21.43 -6.06
CA GLU A 261 22.63 20.33 -6.34
C GLU A 261 24.04 20.61 -5.78
N ASP A 262 24.49 21.87 -5.82
CA ASP A 262 25.78 22.28 -5.25
C ASP A 262 25.86 21.99 -3.75
N SER A 263 24.77 22.28 -3.03
CA SER A 263 24.65 22.06 -1.58
C SER A 263 24.59 20.57 -1.26
N PHE A 264 23.97 19.76 -2.12
CA PHE A 264 23.89 18.31 -1.92
C PHE A 264 25.25 17.63 -2.11
N LEU A 265 26.00 18.04 -3.13
CA LEU A 265 27.30 17.46 -3.47
C LEU A 265 28.44 17.98 -2.58
N GLY A 266 28.27 19.16 -1.98
CA GLY A 266 29.35 19.88 -1.29
C GLY A 266 30.36 20.51 -2.27
N TYR A 267 30.06 20.52 -3.57
CA TYR A 267 30.86 21.14 -4.62
C TYR A 267 29.96 21.55 -5.79
N GLY A 268 30.43 22.46 -6.65
CA GLY A 268 29.64 22.98 -7.78
C GLY A 268 29.26 21.90 -8.80
N ALA A 269 27.97 21.74 -9.05
CA ALA A 269 27.36 20.85 -10.03
C ALA A 269 27.53 21.33 -11.47
N GLN A 270 27.93 22.60 -11.67
CA GLN A 270 28.20 23.20 -12.99
C GLN A 270 27.00 23.11 -13.95
N GLY A 271 25.78 23.32 -13.44
CA GLY A 271 24.55 23.23 -14.24
C GLY A 271 24.15 21.81 -14.66
N ARG A 272 24.80 20.79 -14.09
CA ARG A 272 24.39 19.39 -14.20
C ARG A 272 23.42 19.04 -13.07
N VAL A 273 22.63 18.00 -13.27
CA VAL A 273 21.63 17.54 -12.32
C VAL A 273 21.99 16.15 -11.81
N ILE A 274 21.59 15.87 -10.58
CA ILE A 274 21.77 14.56 -9.95
C ILE A 274 20.61 13.67 -10.38
N ILE A 275 20.94 12.54 -10.99
CA ILE A 275 19.97 11.54 -11.40
C ILE A 275 20.28 10.19 -10.79
N LYS A 276 19.22 9.41 -10.63
CA LYS A 276 19.27 7.98 -10.36
C LYS A 276 18.60 7.26 -11.52
N ILE A 277 19.27 6.27 -12.07
CA ILE A 277 18.68 5.38 -13.09
C ILE A 277 18.27 4.05 -12.47
N GLY A 278 17.35 3.35 -13.12
CA GLY A 278 17.03 1.98 -12.74
C GLY A 278 15.81 1.41 -13.45
N PHE A 279 15.35 0.27 -12.94
CA PHE A 279 14.09 -0.34 -13.34
C PHE A 279 13.27 -0.78 -12.13
N SER A 280 11.95 -0.87 -12.32
CA SER A 280 11.04 -1.38 -11.30
C SER A 280 9.71 -1.77 -11.92
N VAL A 281 8.90 -2.55 -11.19
CA VAL A 281 7.47 -2.72 -11.51
C VAL A 281 6.75 -1.38 -11.42
N SER A 282 7.11 -0.54 -10.43
CA SER A 282 6.47 0.75 -10.19
C SER A 282 7.52 1.85 -9.96
N PRO A 283 7.91 2.60 -11.02
CA PRO A 283 8.76 3.78 -10.88
C PRO A 283 8.23 4.76 -9.81
N GLN A 284 6.90 4.90 -9.69
CA GLN A 284 6.28 5.76 -8.68
C GLN A 284 6.57 5.28 -7.25
N THR A 285 6.33 4.00 -6.96
CA THR A 285 6.61 3.41 -5.65
C THR A 285 8.10 3.52 -5.32
N ARG A 286 8.97 3.34 -6.32
CA ARG A 286 10.42 3.47 -6.15
C ARG A 286 10.83 4.91 -5.82
N ARG A 287 10.27 5.90 -6.50
CA ARG A 287 10.45 7.33 -6.17
C ARG A 287 10.02 7.61 -4.73
N ASP A 288 8.84 7.13 -4.34
CA ASP A 288 8.31 7.34 -2.99
C ASP A 288 9.20 6.71 -1.92
N ALA A 289 9.73 5.51 -2.17
CA ALA A 289 10.68 4.87 -1.27
C ALA A 289 11.96 5.70 -1.11
N HIS A 290 12.48 6.31 -2.18
CA HIS A 290 13.63 7.22 -2.08
C HIS A 290 13.31 8.50 -1.29
N ASN A 291 12.13 9.09 -1.49
CA ASN A 291 11.71 10.27 -0.74
C ASN A 291 11.45 9.98 0.74
N LYS A 292 10.95 8.79 1.09
CA LYS A 292 10.78 8.36 2.49
C LYS A 292 12.12 8.21 3.25
N ALA A 293 13.22 8.00 2.53
CA ALA A 293 14.55 7.94 3.14
C ALA A 293 15.17 9.33 3.39
N LEU A 294 14.58 10.39 2.84
CA LEU A 294 15.01 11.76 3.09
C LEU A 294 14.27 12.33 4.32
N PRO A 295 14.94 13.09 5.20
CA PRO A 295 14.23 13.91 6.17
C PRO A 295 13.39 14.97 5.42
N ALA A 296 12.38 15.54 6.09
CA ALA A 296 11.67 16.70 5.55
C ALA A 296 12.67 17.85 5.30
N CYS A 297 13.04 18.07 4.04
CA CYS A 297 14.10 18.97 3.63
C CYS A 297 13.82 19.57 2.25
N ALA A 298 14.75 20.39 1.74
CA ALA A 298 14.62 21.06 0.44
C ALA A 298 14.88 20.15 -0.77
N PHE A 299 15.05 18.83 -0.56
CA PHE A 299 15.38 17.87 -1.60
C PHE A 299 14.25 16.88 -1.82
N GLU A 300 13.97 16.58 -3.09
CA GLU A 300 12.92 15.63 -3.49
C GLU A 300 13.31 14.91 -4.78
N TRP A 301 13.13 13.59 -4.83
CA TRP A 301 13.21 12.81 -6.06
C TRP A 301 11.92 12.93 -6.88
N GLN A 302 12.06 13.25 -8.16
CA GLN A 302 10.97 13.31 -9.13
C GLN A 302 11.27 12.38 -10.31
N ILE A 303 10.24 11.85 -10.97
CA ILE A 303 10.41 11.05 -12.19
C ILE A 303 10.72 12.02 -13.33
N GLU A 304 11.94 11.95 -13.86
CA GLU A 304 12.36 12.72 -15.04
C GLU A 304 11.96 11.99 -16.33
N SER A 305 12.05 10.65 -16.33
CA SER A 305 11.62 9.80 -17.43
C SER A 305 11.22 8.43 -16.90
N SER A 306 10.19 7.82 -17.47
CA SER A 306 9.90 6.40 -17.24
C SER A 306 9.12 5.84 -18.43
N THR A 307 9.23 4.53 -18.69
CA THR A 307 8.45 3.96 -19.79
C THR A 307 6.95 4.06 -19.52
N TYR A 308 6.53 4.06 -18.26
CA TYR A 308 5.15 4.31 -17.88
C TYR A 308 4.70 5.75 -18.23
N ALA A 309 5.52 6.75 -17.89
CA ALA A 309 5.23 8.16 -18.22
C ALA A 309 5.25 8.44 -19.73
N ASP A 310 6.00 7.64 -20.49
CA ASP A 310 6.03 7.65 -21.96
C ASP A 310 4.88 6.85 -22.59
N GLU A 311 3.90 6.37 -21.80
CA GLU A 311 2.76 5.54 -22.24
C GLU A 311 3.17 4.25 -22.97
N ARG A 312 4.32 3.66 -22.57
CA ARG A 312 4.83 2.39 -23.10
C ARG A 312 4.49 1.24 -22.17
N ASP A 313 4.23 0.08 -22.77
CA ASP A 313 4.11 -1.17 -22.04
C ASP A 313 5.41 -1.49 -21.27
N PRO A 314 5.33 -2.15 -20.10
CA PRO A 314 6.51 -2.63 -19.39
C PRO A 314 7.26 -3.65 -20.25
N PHE A 315 8.59 -3.68 -20.11
CA PHE A 315 9.40 -4.70 -20.77
C PHE A 315 9.06 -6.08 -20.20
N PRO A 316 9.08 -7.15 -21.02
CA PRO A 316 8.52 -8.44 -20.61
C PRO A 316 9.22 -9.15 -19.44
N SER A 317 10.50 -8.85 -19.20
CA SER A 317 11.31 -9.50 -18.16
C SER A 317 12.34 -8.57 -17.55
N SER A 318 12.90 -8.97 -16.40
CA SER A 318 13.97 -8.20 -15.76
C SER A 318 15.20 -8.10 -16.66
N SER A 319 15.50 -9.11 -17.49
CA SER A 319 16.68 -9.08 -18.38
C SER A 319 16.63 -7.98 -19.43
N HIS A 320 15.45 -7.70 -20.01
CA HIS A 320 15.26 -6.58 -20.94
C HIS A 320 15.53 -5.25 -20.23
N ALA A 321 14.96 -5.08 -19.03
CA ALA A 321 15.14 -3.87 -18.25
C ALA A 321 16.58 -3.70 -17.73
N MET A 322 17.27 -4.79 -17.38
CA MET A 322 18.68 -4.78 -17.03
C MET A 322 19.55 -4.34 -18.22
N ALA A 323 19.23 -4.80 -19.44
CA ALA A 323 19.96 -4.35 -20.64
C ALA A 323 19.77 -2.85 -20.88
N GLY A 324 18.55 -2.33 -20.69
CA GLY A 324 18.28 -0.90 -20.77
C GLY A 324 18.99 -0.08 -19.69
N GLU A 325 18.97 -0.56 -18.44
CA GLU A 325 19.70 0.08 -17.34
C GLU A 325 21.21 0.10 -17.58
N GLN A 326 21.78 -1.01 -18.05
CA GLN A 326 23.20 -1.09 -18.37
C GLN A 326 23.58 -0.11 -19.49
N ALA A 327 22.76 0.02 -20.53
CA ALA A 327 23.01 0.99 -21.59
C ALA A 327 22.98 2.44 -21.07
N MET A 328 22.12 2.76 -20.10
CA MET A 328 22.17 4.07 -19.43
C MET A 328 23.45 4.25 -18.62
N LYS A 329 23.86 3.23 -17.85
CA LYS A 329 25.09 3.25 -17.04
C LYS A 329 26.30 3.52 -17.93
N ASP A 330 26.44 2.76 -19.01
CA ASP A 330 27.58 2.86 -19.94
C ASP A 330 27.67 4.25 -20.57
N LEU A 331 26.53 4.83 -20.99
CA LEU A 331 26.50 6.15 -21.61
C LEU A 331 26.77 7.27 -20.58
N LEU A 332 26.17 7.19 -19.39
CA LEU A 332 26.34 8.20 -18.34
C LEU A 332 27.72 8.14 -17.66
N GLU A 333 28.40 7.01 -17.70
CA GLU A 333 29.79 6.90 -17.30
C GLU A 333 30.73 7.63 -18.27
N GLN A 334 30.41 7.61 -19.57
CA GLN A 334 31.17 8.31 -20.61
C GLN A 334 30.87 9.81 -20.68
N GLU A 335 29.60 10.19 -20.59
CA GLU A 335 29.15 11.57 -20.84
C GLU A 335 28.78 12.35 -19.57
N GLY A 336 28.65 11.66 -18.43
CA GLY A 336 28.33 12.23 -17.14
C GLY A 336 29.49 12.10 -16.15
N LYS A 337 29.14 12.11 -14.86
CA LYS A 337 30.06 11.76 -13.77
C LYS A 337 29.34 10.81 -12.83
N SER A 338 29.87 9.60 -12.65
CA SER A 338 29.34 8.66 -11.65
C SER A 338 29.48 9.25 -10.25
N LEU A 339 28.42 9.10 -9.45
CA LEU A 339 28.38 9.40 -8.03
C LEU A 339 28.39 8.12 -7.18
N GLY A 340 28.63 6.97 -7.82
CA GLY A 340 28.59 5.64 -7.21
C GLY A 340 27.25 4.92 -7.40
N GLY A 341 27.31 3.60 -7.58
CA GLY A 341 26.13 2.77 -7.81
C GLY A 341 25.36 3.19 -9.08
N GLU A 342 24.08 3.50 -8.91
CA GLU A 342 23.15 3.91 -9.98
C GLU A 342 22.94 5.43 -10.04
N PHE A 343 23.82 6.23 -9.42
CA PHE A 343 23.71 7.68 -9.33
C PHE A 343 24.72 8.39 -10.22
N PHE A 344 24.27 9.42 -10.93
CA PHE A 344 25.08 10.16 -11.90
C PHE A 344 24.80 11.66 -11.83
N LEU A 345 25.83 12.45 -12.13
CA LEU A 345 25.74 13.88 -12.36
C LEU A 345 25.86 14.14 -13.87
N ALA A 346 24.76 14.55 -14.50
CA ALA A 346 24.67 14.66 -15.96
C ALA A 346 23.93 15.92 -16.41
N ASN A 347 24.22 16.38 -17.63
CA ASN A 347 23.42 17.44 -18.27
C ASN A 347 22.21 16.82 -19.00
N LYS A 348 21.22 17.65 -19.35
CA LYS A 348 19.98 17.21 -20.00
C LYS A 348 20.24 16.43 -21.30
N SER A 349 21.24 16.83 -22.08
CA SER A 349 21.55 16.17 -23.36
C SER A 349 22.06 14.72 -23.17
N ALA A 350 22.92 14.50 -22.17
CA ALA A 350 23.38 13.17 -21.80
C ALA A 350 22.24 12.30 -21.23
N ILE A 351 21.35 12.89 -20.44
CA ILE A 351 20.16 12.20 -19.89
C ILE A 351 19.24 11.73 -21.02
N ASP A 352 18.93 12.61 -21.97
CA ASP A 352 18.03 12.27 -23.08
C ASP A 352 18.64 11.22 -24.02
N ARG A 353 19.98 11.24 -24.22
CA ARG A 353 20.69 10.20 -24.97
C ARG A 353 20.71 8.88 -24.22
N ALA A 354 21.00 8.90 -22.92
CA ALA A 354 20.95 7.72 -22.06
C ALA A 354 19.58 7.07 -22.12
N TRP A 355 18.50 7.85 -22.01
CA TRP A 355 17.14 7.34 -22.11
C TRP A 355 16.87 6.64 -23.44
N LYS A 356 17.21 7.27 -24.56
CA LYS A 356 17.05 6.66 -25.90
C LYS A 356 17.87 5.38 -26.05
N ALA A 357 19.11 5.36 -25.55
CA ALA A 357 19.96 4.17 -25.57
C ALA A 357 19.35 3.04 -24.72
N ALA A 358 18.78 3.37 -23.56
CA ALA A 358 18.10 2.44 -22.66
C ALA A 358 16.95 1.72 -23.36
N ILE A 359 16.06 2.49 -24.00
CA ILE A 359 14.90 1.96 -24.72
C ILE A 359 15.37 1.06 -25.85
N HIS A 360 16.31 1.52 -26.66
CA HIS A 360 16.83 0.74 -27.79
C HIS A 360 17.46 -0.58 -27.33
N ALA A 361 18.27 -0.55 -26.26
CA ALA A 361 18.92 -1.75 -25.73
C ALA A 361 17.91 -2.74 -25.14
N ALA A 362 16.90 -2.24 -24.41
CA ALA A 362 15.87 -3.09 -23.82
C ALA A 362 14.97 -3.72 -24.89
N GLU A 363 14.56 -2.97 -25.93
CA GLU A 363 13.74 -3.49 -27.05
C GLU A 363 14.47 -4.53 -27.90
N ASN A 364 15.80 -4.40 -28.04
CA ASN A 364 16.62 -5.30 -28.87
C ASN A 364 17.36 -6.38 -28.07
N TRP A 365 17.05 -6.52 -26.77
CA TRP A 365 17.68 -7.54 -25.94
C TRP A 365 17.39 -8.95 -26.47
N LYS A 366 18.43 -9.79 -26.48
CA LYS A 366 18.35 -11.20 -26.87
C LYS A 366 18.98 -12.08 -25.78
N PRO A 367 18.41 -13.27 -25.50
CA PRO A 367 18.91 -14.18 -24.46
C PRO A 367 20.32 -14.70 -24.67
#